data_AF-A0AAU9U7Z9-F1
#
_entry.id   AF-A0AAU9U7Z9-F1
#
_cell.length_a   1.000
_cell.length_b   1.000
_cell.length_c   1.000
_cell.angle_alpha   90.00
_cell.angle_beta   90.00
_cell.angle_gamma   90.00
#
_symmetry.space_group_name_H-M   'P 1'
#
loop_
_entity.id
_entity.type
_entity.pdbx_description
1 polymer ?
#
loop_
_entity_poly.entity_id
_entity_poly.type
_entity_poly.pdbx_seq_one_letter_code
_entity_poly.pdbx_strand_id
1 'polypeptide(L)'
;MFSEARCETLTLNGTSYCEWGYNGLGIDYQVLAGPAFMAVFTVVGVILGVAADKFNRARILSICTLVFVIAILLMGLVTEYWHLVVLRMIMAAGESGCNPLATGILTDLFPEHQRALVLSIFNWGIYGGYGIAFPVGRYIPEVNAWGLSWRVCYYGAGIIGLVISALTFLTLREPARTTIGEEGADNNKARDSTVESGKKMPQVTIWHVIAQPRIILLCLAASIRHCGGMTFAYNADLYYRDYFPDVDLGWWLFAVTVGIGSVGVVVGGVISDKFVSKMGVRSRVLVLALSQLIATLPAFGSVVFGPLWAMITLAISYFFAEMWFGIVFAILVEVVPLSVRSTTVGVFLFVMNNVGGNLPILVDPVSKAIGYREAIMIFYAGFYGISSIMFFLTMFLMDGPIERPEEAENKPSGLDNIAYTHDEPRRGRSENIRL
;
A
#
# COMPACT_ATOMS: atom_id res chain seq x y z
N MET A 1 26.03 0.43 -27.83
CA MET A 1 27.33 1.08 -27.51
C MET A 1 27.00 2.33 -26.71
N PHE A 2 26.81 2.19 -25.40
CA PHE A 2 26.44 3.31 -24.54
C PHE A 2 27.73 3.81 -23.90
N SER A 3 28.16 4.98 -24.35
CA SER A 3 29.33 5.69 -23.86
C SER A 3 28.85 6.71 -22.83
N GLU A 4 28.67 6.30 -21.58
CA GLU A 4 28.86 7.21 -20.44
C GLU A 4 30.35 7.28 -20.11
N ALA A 5 31.17 7.55 -21.13
CA ALA A 5 32.62 7.63 -21.08
C ALA A 5 33.12 9.06 -20.79
N ARG A 6 32.32 9.93 -20.12
CA ARG A 6 32.78 11.27 -19.77
C ARG A 6 33.37 11.27 -18.38
N CYS A 7 34.68 11.11 -18.34
CA CYS A 7 35.50 11.53 -17.23
C CYS A 7 35.38 13.06 -17.09
N GLU A 8 35.02 13.53 -15.89
CA GLU A 8 35.24 14.94 -15.54
C GLU A 8 36.72 15.10 -15.17
N THR A 9 37.44 15.91 -15.95
CA THR A 9 38.84 16.20 -15.67
C THR A 9 38.89 17.15 -14.48
N LEU A 10 39.20 16.62 -13.29
CA LEU A 10 39.38 17.40 -12.07
C LEU A 10 40.87 17.63 -11.81
N THR A 11 41.25 18.85 -11.42
CA THR A 11 42.63 19.19 -11.05
C THR A 11 42.78 19.27 -9.53
N LEU A 12 43.43 18.29 -8.92
CA LEU A 12 43.98 18.40 -7.55
C LEU A 12 45.50 18.61 -7.63
N ASN A 13 46.02 19.61 -6.93
CA ASN A 13 47.47 19.88 -6.83
C ASN A 13 48.21 19.94 -8.19
N GLY A 14 47.55 20.45 -9.24
CA GLY A 14 48.13 20.56 -10.58
C GLY A 14 48.15 19.25 -11.39
N THR A 15 47.71 18.12 -10.81
CA THR A 15 47.49 16.87 -11.52
C THR A 15 46.03 16.74 -11.93
N SER A 16 45.79 16.56 -13.24
CA SER A 16 44.48 16.22 -13.78
C SER A 16 44.22 14.73 -13.56
N TYR A 17 43.14 14.38 -12.87
CA TYR A 17 42.67 13.00 -12.77
C TYR A 17 41.26 12.88 -13.35
N CYS A 18 40.98 11.70 -13.89
CA CYS A 18 39.65 11.35 -14.36
C CYS A 18 38.85 10.77 -13.21
N GLU A 19 37.83 11.48 -12.76
CA GLU A 19 36.84 10.91 -11.86
C GLU A 19 35.64 10.42 -12.67
N TRP A 20 35.42 9.11 -12.61
CA TRP A 20 34.17 8.51 -13.09
C TRP A 20 33.11 8.77 -12.03
N GLY A 21 32.43 9.92 -12.14
CA GLY A 21 31.39 10.36 -11.21
C GLY A 21 30.11 9.54 -11.32
N TYR A 22 30.17 8.23 -11.06
CA TYR A 22 28.98 7.38 -10.98
C TYR A 22 28.32 7.57 -9.60
N ASN A 23 27.64 8.69 -9.41
CA ASN A 23 26.94 9.03 -8.17
C ASN A 23 25.57 8.35 -8.04
N GLY A 24 25.15 7.54 -9.03
CA GLY A 24 23.87 6.84 -9.04
C GLY A 24 22.65 7.75 -9.27
N LEU A 25 22.84 9.01 -9.66
CA LEU A 25 21.75 9.97 -9.86
C LEU A 25 21.26 10.08 -11.30
N GLY A 26 21.90 9.36 -12.24
CA GLY A 26 21.63 9.43 -13.67
C GLY A 26 20.32 8.76 -14.11
N ILE A 27 19.95 9.00 -15.37
CA ILE A 27 18.73 8.43 -15.99
C ILE A 27 18.72 6.90 -15.97
N ASP A 28 19.87 6.26 -16.13
CA ASP A 28 20.00 4.80 -16.10
C ASP A 28 19.56 4.23 -14.74
N TYR A 29 19.94 4.88 -13.63
CA TYR A 29 19.44 4.50 -12.32
C TYR A 29 17.92 4.66 -12.21
N GLN A 30 17.38 5.78 -12.67
CA GLN A 30 15.94 6.03 -12.57
C GLN A 30 15.12 5.05 -13.42
N VAL A 31 15.63 4.66 -14.61
CA VAL A 31 15.04 3.61 -15.45
C VAL A 31 15.04 2.26 -14.72
N LEU A 32 16.15 1.91 -14.08
CA LEU A 32 16.28 0.67 -13.33
C LEU A 32 15.39 0.62 -12.07
N ALA A 33 15.30 1.74 -11.34
CA ALA A 33 14.54 1.84 -10.10
C ALA A 33 13.03 1.83 -10.34
N GLY A 34 12.54 2.56 -11.35
CA GLY A 34 11.12 2.66 -11.70
C GLY A 34 10.71 1.77 -12.88
N PRO A 35 10.78 2.28 -14.13
CA PRO A 35 10.22 1.63 -15.32
C PRO A 35 10.57 0.17 -15.56
N ALA A 36 11.83 -0.22 -15.39
CA ALA A 36 12.26 -1.59 -15.60
C ALA A 36 11.53 -2.57 -14.68
N PHE A 37 11.18 -2.14 -13.47
CA PHE A 37 10.44 -2.95 -12.50
C PHE A 37 8.92 -2.78 -12.68
N MET A 38 8.41 -1.55 -12.63
CA MET A 38 6.97 -1.27 -12.48
C MET A 38 6.14 -1.70 -13.68
N ALA A 39 6.66 -1.53 -14.91
CA ALA A 39 5.93 -1.91 -16.12
C ALA A 39 5.65 -3.42 -16.16
N VAL A 40 6.65 -4.23 -15.82
CA VAL A 40 6.50 -5.69 -15.80
C VAL A 40 5.72 -6.15 -14.58
N PHE A 41 6.00 -5.58 -13.40
CA PHE A 41 5.30 -5.91 -12.16
C PHE A 41 3.78 -5.77 -12.30
N THR A 42 3.32 -4.66 -12.87
CA THR A 42 1.88 -4.40 -12.98
C THR A 42 1.18 -5.27 -14.03
N VAL A 43 1.80 -5.50 -15.19
CA VAL A 43 1.22 -6.35 -16.25
C VAL A 43 1.17 -7.82 -15.82
N VAL A 44 2.28 -8.34 -15.30
CA VAL A 44 2.36 -9.73 -14.85
C VAL A 44 1.48 -9.95 -13.61
N GLY A 45 1.39 -8.96 -12.71
CA GLY A 45 0.51 -9.04 -11.54
C GLY A 45 -0.97 -9.23 -11.91
N VAL A 46 -1.45 -8.56 -12.96
CA VAL A 46 -2.81 -8.77 -13.48
C VAL A 46 -2.97 -10.18 -14.02
N ILE A 47 -2.01 -10.66 -14.82
CA ILE A 47 -2.05 -12.02 -15.39
C ILE A 47 -2.04 -13.08 -14.28
N LEU A 48 -1.17 -12.93 -13.28
CA LEU A 48 -1.07 -13.85 -12.15
C LEU A 48 -2.28 -13.80 -11.24
N GLY A 49 -2.91 -12.63 -11.08
CA GLY A 49 -4.19 -12.49 -10.39
C GLY A 49 -5.29 -13.32 -11.05
N VAL A 50 -5.41 -13.25 -12.38
CA VAL A 50 -6.36 -14.09 -13.14
C VAL A 50 -5.99 -15.58 -13.07
N ALA A 51 -4.70 -15.90 -13.06
CA ALA A 51 -4.22 -17.27 -12.90
C ALA A 51 -4.53 -17.83 -11.51
N ALA A 52 -4.51 -16.99 -10.46
CA ALA A 52 -4.82 -17.38 -9.09
C ALA A 52 -6.22 -17.99 -8.94
N ASP A 53 -7.18 -17.50 -9.73
CA ASP A 53 -8.56 -18.00 -9.70
C ASP A 53 -8.69 -19.40 -10.32
N LYS A 54 -7.84 -19.77 -11.28
CA LYS A 54 -7.96 -21.02 -12.04
C LYS A 54 -7.01 -22.12 -11.56
N PHE A 55 -5.88 -21.73 -10.99
CA PHE A 55 -4.81 -22.65 -10.63
C PHE A 55 -4.58 -22.68 -9.11
N ASN A 56 -3.68 -23.55 -8.68
CA ASN A 56 -3.27 -23.69 -7.30
C ASN A 56 -2.40 -22.49 -6.89
N ARG A 57 -2.89 -21.65 -5.98
CA ARG A 57 -2.24 -20.39 -5.58
C ARG A 57 -0.91 -20.65 -4.87
N ALA A 58 -0.83 -21.66 -4.00
CA ALA A 58 0.40 -22.03 -3.31
C ALA A 58 1.52 -22.44 -4.29
N ARG A 59 1.18 -23.19 -5.34
CA ARG A 59 2.15 -23.57 -6.40
C ARG A 59 2.58 -22.36 -7.23
N ILE A 60 1.64 -21.51 -7.65
CA ILE A 60 1.98 -20.28 -8.38
C ILE A 60 2.90 -19.41 -7.52
N LEU A 61 2.57 -19.20 -6.25
CA LEU A 61 3.36 -18.41 -5.31
C LEU A 61 4.77 -18.97 -5.17
N SER A 62 4.90 -20.29 -5.07
CA SER A 62 6.22 -20.95 -4.98
C SER A 62 7.07 -20.74 -6.23
N ILE A 63 6.48 -20.87 -7.43
CA ILE A 63 7.18 -20.63 -8.70
C ILE A 63 7.58 -19.15 -8.83
N CYS A 64 6.65 -18.24 -8.51
CA CYS A 64 6.90 -16.80 -8.48
C CYS A 64 8.07 -16.46 -7.54
N THR A 65 8.06 -17.05 -6.35
CA THR A 65 9.13 -16.90 -5.35
C THR A 65 10.47 -17.37 -5.89
N LEU A 66 10.49 -18.55 -6.52
CA LEU A 66 11.71 -19.11 -7.10
C LEU A 66 12.27 -18.22 -8.22
N VAL A 67 11.41 -17.75 -9.13
CA VAL A 67 11.82 -16.89 -10.25
C VAL A 67 12.42 -15.58 -9.76
N PHE A 68 11.77 -14.90 -8.80
CA PHE A 68 12.31 -13.62 -8.31
C PHE A 68 13.64 -13.83 -7.58
N VAL A 69 13.77 -14.90 -6.79
CA VAL A 69 15.00 -15.19 -6.02
C VAL A 69 16.17 -15.53 -6.95
N ILE A 70 15.92 -16.33 -8.00
CA ILE A 70 16.95 -16.64 -8.99
C ILE A 70 17.41 -15.36 -9.68
N ALA A 71 16.48 -14.47 -10.05
CA ALA A 71 16.85 -13.18 -10.61
C ALA A 71 17.73 -12.35 -9.66
N ILE A 72 17.43 -12.35 -8.36
CA ILE A 72 18.26 -11.72 -7.32
C ILE A 72 19.68 -12.29 -7.31
N LEU A 73 19.83 -13.62 -7.28
CA LEU A 73 21.15 -14.26 -7.31
C LEU A 73 21.94 -13.91 -8.57
N LEU A 74 21.27 -13.92 -9.74
CA LEU A 74 21.89 -13.61 -11.02
C LEU A 74 22.31 -12.13 -11.11
N MET A 75 21.64 -11.20 -10.42
CA MET A 75 22.06 -9.80 -10.37
C MET A 75 23.46 -9.64 -9.76
N GLY A 76 23.84 -10.52 -8.83
CA GLY A 76 25.20 -10.57 -8.27
C GLY A 76 26.29 -10.92 -9.29
N LEU A 77 25.95 -11.52 -10.44
CA LEU A 77 26.87 -11.96 -11.49
C LEU A 77 26.97 -10.98 -12.67
N VAL A 78 26.25 -9.86 -12.61
CA VAL A 78 26.14 -8.94 -13.76
C VAL A 78 27.45 -8.23 -14.07
N THR A 79 27.83 -8.21 -15.36
CA THR A 79 28.94 -7.41 -15.89
C THR A 79 28.49 -6.16 -16.66
N GLU A 80 27.31 -6.19 -17.28
CA GLU A 80 26.78 -5.12 -18.13
C GLU A 80 25.46 -4.58 -17.59
N TYR A 81 25.22 -3.27 -17.73
CA TYR A 81 24.00 -2.61 -17.26
C TYR A 81 22.70 -3.27 -17.77
N TRP A 82 22.66 -3.67 -19.05
CA TRP A 82 21.47 -4.28 -19.62
C TRP A 82 21.10 -5.63 -18.96
N HIS A 83 22.08 -6.36 -18.40
CA HIS A 83 21.78 -7.55 -17.60
C HIS A 83 20.98 -7.18 -16.35
N LEU A 84 21.32 -6.07 -15.67
CA LEU A 84 20.55 -5.59 -14.51
C LEU A 84 19.12 -5.25 -14.92
N VAL A 85 18.94 -4.55 -16.03
CA VAL A 85 17.60 -4.17 -16.53
C VAL A 85 16.75 -5.42 -16.79
N VAL A 86 17.27 -6.41 -17.52
CA VAL A 86 16.54 -7.65 -17.82
C VAL A 86 16.26 -8.45 -16.56
N LEU A 87 17.23 -8.60 -15.66
CA LEU A 87 17.02 -9.32 -14.41
C LEU A 87 16.04 -8.60 -13.49
N ARG A 88 16.01 -7.26 -13.50
CA ARG A 88 15.02 -6.46 -12.76
C ARG A 88 13.60 -6.71 -13.29
N MET A 89 13.44 -6.81 -14.61
CA MET A 89 12.16 -7.18 -15.24
C MET A 89 11.73 -8.61 -14.86
N ILE A 90 12.66 -9.58 -14.87
CA ILE A 90 12.36 -10.97 -14.46
C ILE A 90 11.98 -11.03 -12.98
N MET A 91 12.71 -10.30 -12.13
CA MET A 91 12.42 -10.19 -10.71
C MET A 91 11.02 -9.61 -10.48
N ALA A 92 10.67 -8.53 -11.20
CA ALA A 92 9.35 -7.91 -11.15
C ALA A 92 8.23 -8.88 -11.56
N ALA A 93 8.45 -9.69 -12.60
CA ALA A 93 7.50 -10.71 -13.03
C ALA A 93 7.23 -11.73 -11.90
N GLY A 94 8.28 -12.23 -11.25
CA GLY A 94 8.15 -13.15 -10.12
C GLY A 94 7.50 -12.50 -8.90
N GLU A 95 7.91 -11.30 -8.53
CA GLU A 95 7.43 -10.62 -7.32
C GLU A 95 5.94 -10.19 -7.42
N SER A 96 5.46 -9.90 -8.62
CA SER A 96 4.10 -9.40 -8.86
C SER A 96 2.96 -10.29 -8.33
N GLY A 97 3.19 -11.61 -8.25
CA GLY A 97 2.23 -12.57 -7.72
C GLY A 97 2.21 -12.67 -6.20
N CYS A 98 3.27 -12.23 -5.50
CA CYS A 98 3.46 -12.49 -4.08
C CYS A 98 2.30 -11.96 -3.23
N ASN A 99 1.95 -10.69 -3.38
CA ASN A 99 0.89 -10.05 -2.60
C ASN A 99 -0.52 -10.63 -2.88
N PRO A 100 -1.02 -10.66 -4.14
CA PRO A 100 -2.38 -11.17 -4.41
C PRO A 100 -2.55 -12.67 -4.07
N LEU A 101 -1.51 -13.50 -4.29
CA LEU A 101 -1.58 -14.92 -3.97
C LEU A 101 -1.53 -15.16 -2.46
N ALA A 102 -0.61 -14.49 -1.75
CA ALA A 102 -0.48 -14.64 -0.31
C ALA A 102 -1.73 -14.13 0.42
N THR A 103 -2.27 -12.97 0.03
CA THR A 103 -3.50 -12.44 0.64
C THR A 103 -4.68 -13.39 0.47
N GLY A 104 -4.88 -13.96 -0.72
CA GLY A 104 -5.92 -14.97 -0.97
C GLY A 104 -5.75 -16.25 -0.15
N ILE A 105 -4.52 -16.76 -0.02
CA ILE A 105 -4.23 -17.95 0.80
C ILE A 105 -4.48 -17.65 2.28
N LEU A 106 -4.04 -16.49 2.78
CA LEU A 106 -4.24 -16.08 4.16
C LEU A 106 -5.72 -15.90 4.50
N THR A 107 -6.53 -15.36 3.59
CA THR A 107 -7.98 -15.23 3.82
C THR A 107 -8.71 -16.56 3.91
N ASP A 108 -8.21 -17.60 3.24
CA ASP A 108 -8.79 -18.94 3.31
C ASP A 108 -8.27 -19.76 4.50
N LEU A 109 -7.06 -19.46 5.00
CA LEU A 109 -6.49 -20.13 6.18
C LEU A 109 -7.09 -19.64 7.50
N PHE A 110 -7.52 -18.37 7.55
CA PHE A 110 -7.93 -17.73 8.80
C PHE A 110 -9.40 -17.29 8.78
N PRO A 111 -10.11 -17.45 9.91
CA PRO A 111 -11.51 -17.04 10.02
C PRO A 111 -11.66 -15.52 9.90
N GLU A 112 -12.85 -15.06 9.48
CA GLU A 112 -13.10 -13.67 9.11
C GLU A 112 -12.67 -12.65 10.17
N HIS A 113 -12.94 -12.94 11.45
CA HIS A 113 -12.59 -12.07 12.58
C HIS A 113 -11.08 -11.89 12.80
N GLN A 114 -10.23 -12.77 12.24
CA GLN A 114 -8.76 -12.69 12.35
C GLN A 114 -8.10 -12.15 11.07
N ARG A 115 -8.81 -12.15 9.94
CA ARG A 115 -8.24 -11.77 8.63
C ARG A 115 -7.56 -10.40 8.66
N ALA A 116 -8.17 -9.41 9.31
CA ALA A 116 -7.62 -8.07 9.42
C ALA A 116 -6.24 -8.05 10.14
N LEU A 117 -6.11 -8.80 11.25
CA LEU A 117 -4.86 -8.89 11.99
C LEU A 117 -3.78 -9.61 11.17
N VAL A 118 -4.12 -10.74 10.56
CA VAL A 118 -3.18 -11.55 9.77
C VAL A 118 -2.67 -10.77 8.56
N LEU A 119 -3.56 -10.08 7.84
CA LEU A 119 -3.18 -9.22 6.71
C LEU A 119 -2.36 -8.02 7.17
N SER A 120 -2.60 -7.48 8.37
CA SER A 120 -1.78 -6.41 8.94
C SER A 120 -0.36 -6.87 9.25
N ILE A 121 -0.20 -8.06 9.85
CA ILE A 121 1.12 -8.67 10.11
C ILE A 121 1.85 -8.94 8.79
N PHE A 122 1.15 -9.47 7.78
CA PHE A 122 1.72 -9.71 6.45
C PHE A 122 2.21 -8.40 5.80
N ASN A 123 1.39 -7.35 5.80
CA ASN A 123 1.77 -6.05 5.23
C ASN A 123 2.88 -5.35 6.02
N TRP A 124 3.06 -5.66 7.31
CA TRP A 124 4.20 -5.16 8.09
C TRP A 124 5.56 -5.59 7.49
N GLY A 125 5.57 -6.72 6.76
CA GLY A 125 6.74 -7.18 6.01
C GLY A 125 7.23 -6.17 4.96
N ILE A 126 6.35 -5.34 4.40
CA ILE A 126 6.73 -4.29 3.43
C ILE A 126 7.63 -3.25 4.12
N TYR A 127 7.21 -2.74 5.28
CA TYR A 127 7.99 -1.76 6.05
C TYR A 127 9.27 -2.37 6.60
N GLY A 128 9.20 -3.60 7.11
CA GLY A 128 10.38 -4.35 7.54
C GLY A 128 11.41 -4.52 6.43
N GLY A 129 10.97 -4.91 5.24
CA GLY A 129 11.83 -5.07 4.06
C GLY A 129 12.49 -3.76 3.63
N TYR A 130 11.71 -2.70 3.40
CA TYR A 130 12.24 -1.39 3.03
C TYR A 130 13.18 -0.81 4.09
N GLY A 131 12.80 -0.94 5.35
CA GLY A 131 13.62 -0.49 6.47
C GLY A 131 14.98 -1.16 6.50
N ILE A 132 15.00 -2.50 6.46
CA ILE A 132 16.25 -3.30 6.51
C ILE A 132 17.12 -3.03 5.28
N ALA A 133 16.51 -2.71 4.13
CA ALA A 133 17.25 -2.42 2.90
C ALA A 133 18.20 -1.21 3.04
N PHE A 134 17.87 -0.20 3.86
CA PHE A 134 18.75 0.97 4.07
C PHE A 134 20.10 0.60 4.71
N PRO A 135 20.17 0.05 5.94
CA PRO A 135 21.44 -0.33 6.55
C PRO A 135 22.14 -1.45 5.77
N VAL A 136 21.40 -2.41 5.19
CA VAL A 136 22.01 -3.47 4.36
C VAL A 136 22.67 -2.87 3.12
N GLY A 137 21.97 -1.98 2.40
CA GLY A 137 22.48 -1.33 1.20
C GLY A 137 23.63 -0.35 1.48
N ARG A 138 23.72 0.18 2.70
CA ARG A 138 24.79 1.11 3.10
C ARG A 138 26.03 0.38 3.59
N TYR A 139 25.91 -0.48 4.60
CA TYR A 139 27.07 -1.03 5.30
C TYR A 139 27.67 -2.26 4.64
N ILE A 140 26.85 -3.14 4.03
CA ILE A 140 27.38 -4.39 3.44
C ILE A 140 28.30 -4.12 2.25
N PRO A 141 28.00 -3.18 1.33
CA PRO A 141 28.93 -2.88 0.23
C PRO A 141 30.26 -2.28 0.70
N GLU A 142 30.25 -1.52 1.80
CA GLU A 142 31.44 -0.87 2.38
C GLU A 142 32.42 -1.89 3.00
N VAL A 143 31.92 -2.97 3.58
CA VAL A 143 32.76 -4.06 4.11
C VAL A 143 33.58 -4.74 3.02
N ASN A 144 33.10 -4.69 1.76
CA ASN A 144 33.74 -5.29 0.60
C ASN A 144 34.22 -6.74 0.82
N ALA A 145 33.37 -7.55 1.47
CA ALA A 145 33.70 -8.93 1.79
C ALA A 145 34.04 -9.72 0.51
N TRP A 146 35.17 -10.43 0.53
CA TRP A 146 35.70 -11.20 -0.61
C TRP A 146 35.91 -10.40 -1.90
N GLY A 147 36.01 -9.07 -1.83
CA GLY A 147 36.15 -8.21 -3.01
C GLY A 147 34.86 -8.09 -3.85
N LEU A 148 33.72 -8.48 -3.27
CA LEU A 148 32.43 -8.53 -3.97
C LEU A 148 31.54 -7.31 -3.71
N SER A 149 31.89 -6.42 -2.76
CA SER A 149 31.14 -5.20 -2.41
C SER A 149 29.60 -5.38 -2.45
N TRP A 150 28.88 -4.60 -3.26
CA TRP A 150 27.42 -4.64 -3.40
C TRP A 150 26.86 -5.99 -3.86
N ARG A 151 27.66 -6.84 -4.54
CA ARG A 151 27.22 -8.15 -5.01
C ARG A 151 26.89 -9.09 -3.84
N VAL A 152 27.55 -8.89 -2.69
CA VAL A 152 27.29 -9.66 -1.47
C VAL A 152 25.84 -9.48 -1.01
N CYS A 153 25.26 -8.29 -1.18
CA CYS A 153 23.85 -8.04 -0.85
C CYS A 153 22.92 -8.95 -1.68
N TYR A 154 23.17 -9.07 -2.98
CA TYR A 154 22.38 -9.92 -3.88
C TYR A 154 22.56 -11.42 -3.56
N TYR A 155 23.79 -11.87 -3.31
CA TYR A 155 24.02 -13.27 -2.93
C TYR A 155 23.40 -13.61 -1.57
N GLY A 156 23.58 -12.76 -0.57
CA GLY A 156 23.01 -12.97 0.76
C GLY A 156 21.48 -13.01 0.73
N ALA A 157 20.85 -11.98 0.14
CA ALA A 157 19.40 -11.94 0.00
C ALA A 157 18.86 -13.09 -0.86
N GLY A 158 19.55 -13.43 -1.95
CA GLY A 158 19.17 -14.53 -2.83
C GLY A 158 19.30 -15.91 -2.19
N ILE A 159 20.34 -16.16 -1.38
CA ILE A 159 20.49 -17.44 -0.66
C ILE A 159 19.39 -17.58 0.39
N ILE A 160 19.14 -16.54 1.18
CA ILE A 160 18.04 -16.53 2.16
C ILE A 160 16.70 -16.73 1.45
N GLY A 161 16.48 -16.01 0.35
CA GLY A 161 15.31 -16.16 -0.51
C GLY A 161 15.15 -17.56 -1.06
N LEU A 162 16.24 -18.25 -1.41
CA LEU A 162 16.20 -19.60 -1.96
C LEU A 162 15.78 -20.63 -0.91
N VAL A 163 16.26 -20.46 0.33
CA VAL A 163 15.80 -21.25 1.48
C VAL A 163 14.30 -21.01 1.71
N ILE A 164 13.84 -19.76 1.70
CA ILE A 164 12.42 -19.42 1.86
C ILE A 164 11.57 -19.98 0.70
N SER A 165 12.08 -19.93 -0.53
CA SER A 165 11.42 -20.49 -1.71
C SER A 165 11.27 -22.01 -1.60
N ALA A 166 12.33 -22.70 -1.19
CA ALA A 166 12.30 -24.14 -0.96
C ALA A 166 11.32 -24.51 0.17
N LEU A 167 11.34 -23.77 1.29
CA LEU A 167 10.40 -23.98 2.38
C LEU A 167 8.96 -23.75 1.91
N THR A 168 8.68 -22.66 1.20
CA THR A 168 7.35 -22.38 0.63
C THR A 168 6.90 -23.53 -0.26
N PHE A 169 7.74 -24.00 -1.18
CA PHE A 169 7.40 -25.08 -2.09
C PHE A 169 7.11 -26.42 -1.38
N LEU A 170 7.88 -26.73 -0.32
CA LEU A 170 7.76 -28.01 0.40
C LEU A 170 6.68 -28.01 1.48
N THR A 171 6.39 -26.86 2.09
CA THR A 171 5.52 -26.77 3.28
C THR A 171 4.18 -26.12 3.02
N LEU A 172 4.08 -25.18 2.06
CA LEU A 172 2.84 -24.46 1.81
C LEU A 172 1.86 -25.34 1.04
N ARG A 173 0.73 -25.63 1.67
CA ARG A 173 -0.37 -26.37 1.07
C ARG A 173 -1.48 -25.40 0.67
N GLU A 174 -2.11 -25.66 -0.47
CA GLU A 174 -3.27 -24.91 -0.91
C GLU A 174 -4.43 -25.13 0.06
N PRO A 175 -4.96 -24.09 0.71
CA PRO A 175 -6.14 -24.21 1.55
C PRO A 175 -7.39 -24.49 0.70
N ALA A 176 -8.41 -25.09 1.33
CA ALA A 176 -9.73 -25.15 0.72
C ALA A 176 -10.25 -23.72 0.51
N ARG A 177 -10.83 -23.46 -0.66
CA ARG A 177 -11.33 -22.12 -1.00
C ARG A 177 -12.60 -21.84 -0.22
N THR A 178 -12.62 -20.77 0.56
CA THR A 178 -13.84 -20.27 1.18
C THR A 178 -14.50 -19.30 0.20
N THR A 179 -15.67 -19.66 -0.33
CA THR A 179 -16.49 -18.72 -1.11
C THR A 179 -16.90 -17.59 -0.16
N ILE A 180 -16.40 -16.38 -0.42
CA ILE A 180 -16.77 -15.17 0.31
C ILE A 180 -18.29 -15.01 0.19
N GLY A 181 -19.03 -15.34 1.27
CA GLY A 181 -20.47 -15.10 1.38
C GLY A 181 -21.40 -16.33 1.51
N GLU A 182 -20.92 -17.57 1.62
CA GLU A 182 -21.83 -18.74 1.76
C GLU A 182 -22.06 -19.23 3.20
N GLU A 183 -21.26 -18.82 4.19
CA GLU A 183 -21.45 -19.25 5.60
C GLU A 183 -22.72 -18.71 6.28
N GLY A 184 -23.50 -17.85 5.62
CA GLY A 184 -24.79 -17.34 6.10
C GLY A 184 -26.03 -17.81 5.34
N ALA A 185 -25.87 -18.58 4.25
CA ALA A 185 -26.98 -18.87 3.32
C ALA A 185 -27.45 -20.33 3.30
N ASP A 186 -26.82 -21.22 4.07
CA ASP A 186 -27.03 -22.67 3.92
C ASP A 186 -28.05 -23.29 4.90
N ASN A 187 -28.78 -22.47 5.67
CA ASN A 187 -29.80 -22.97 6.60
C ASN A 187 -31.25 -22.75 6.16
N ASN A 188 -31.54 -22.37 4.90
CA ASN A 188 -32.95 -22.16 4.50
C ASN A 188 -33.28 -22.37 3.01
N LYS A 189 -32.60 -23.27 2.29
CA LYS A 189 -33.01 -23.66 0.92
C LYS A 189 -33.71 -25.00 0.87
N ALA A 190 -34.88 -25.05 1.50
CA ALA A 190 -35.92 -26.03 1.18
C ALA A 190 -37.30 -25.48 1.55
N ARG A 191 -37.77 -24.44 0.86
CA ARG A 191 -39.19 -24.21 0.56
C ARG A 191 -39.43 -22.95 -0.28
N ASP A 192 -40.36 -23.10 -1.22
CA ASP A 192 -41.01 -22.10 -2.06
C ASP A 192 -40.24 -21.45 -3.22
N SER A 193 -40.20 -22.24 -4.29
CA SER A 193 -40.53 -21.79 -5.63
C SER A 193 -41.87 -21.04 -5.70
N THR A 194 -41.84 -19.73 -5.95
CA THR A 194 -42.66 -18.95 -6.92
C THR A 194 -42.61 -17.46 -6.58
N VAL A 195 -41.72 -16.67 -7.21
CA VAL A 195 -41.95 -15.22 -7.43
C VAL A 195 -41.19 -14.74 -8.69
N GLU A 196 -41.99 -14.28 -9.65
CA GLU A 196 -41.78 -13.32 -10.74
C GLU A 196 -40.36 -12.97 -11.25
N SER A 197 -40.13 -13.36 -12.50
CA SER A 197 -39.28 -12.65 -13.45
C SER A 197 -39.77 -11.21 -13.65
N GLY A 198 -39.01 -10.18 -13.24
CA GLY A 198 -39.47 -8.82 -13.52
C GLY A 198 -38.71 -7.61 -12.97
N LYS A 199 -37.39 -7.64 -12.77
CA LYS A 199 -36.55 -6.42 -12.79
C LYS A 199 -35.09 -6.82 -12.96
N LYS A 200 -34.59 -6.80 -14.20
CA LYS A 200 -33.13 -6.80 -14.43
C LYS A 200 -32.59 -5.55 -13.75
N MET A 201 -31.93 -5.70 -12.60
CA MET A 201 -31.08 -4.63 -12.06
C MET A 201 -30.18 -4.16 -13.20
N PRO A 202 -30.07 -2.84 -13.46
CA PRO A 202 -29.18 -2.35 -14.52
C PRO A 202 -27.78 -2.88 -14.22
N GLN A 203 -27.22 -3.68 -15.13
CA GLN A 203 -25.86 -4.17 -14.99
C GLN A 203 -24.92 -2.96 -15.06
N VAL A 204 -24.47 -2.51 -13.89
CA VAL A 204 -23.50 -1.44 -13.78
C VAL A 204 -22.23 -1.91 -14.50
N THR A 205 -21.94 -1.28 -15.64
CA THR A 205 -20.76 -1.60 -16.43
C THR A 205 -19.54 -0.98 -15.76
N ILE A 206 -18.43 -1.71 -15.72
CA ILE A 206 -17.16 -1.25 -15.13
C ILE A 206 -16.72 0.13 -15.66
N TRP A 207 -16.85 0.35 -16.97
CA TRP A 207 -16.50 1.61 -17.63
C TRP A 207 -17.28 2.79 -17.08
N HIS A 208 -18.55 2.57 -16.70
CA HIS A 208 -19.37 3.62 -16.12
C HIS A 208 -18.88 4.01 -14.72
N VAL A 209 -18.33 3.07 -13.94
CA VAL A 209 -17.77 3.35 -12.61
C VAL A 209 -16.41 4.02 -12.70
N ILE A 210 -15.51 3.50 -13.55
CA ILE A 210 -14.15 4.06 -13.70
C ILE A 210 -14.20 5.46 -14.32
N ALA A 211 -15.18 5.73 -15.19
CA ALA A 211 -15.37 7.06 -15.79
C ALA A 211 -16.00 8.10 -14.83
N GLN A 212 -16.39 7.71 -13.61
CA GLN A 212 -16.96 8.67 -12.66
C GLN A 212 -15.89 9.70 -12.26
N PRO A 213 -16.20 11.01 -12.28
CA PRO A 213 -15.24 12.06 -11.92
C PRO A 213 -14.59 11.85 -10.56
N ARG A 214 -15.35 11.35 -9.57
CA ARG A 214 -14.85 11.04 -8.22
C ARG A 214 -13.79 9.93 -8.21
N ILE A 215 -13.93 8.91 -9.05
CA ILE A 215 -12.97 7.79 -9.15
C ILE A 215 -11.73 8.23 -9.92
N ILE A 216 -11.90 8.97 -11.01
CA ILE A 216 -10.79 9.52 -11.80
C ILE A 216 -9.93 10.45 -10.93
N LEU A 217 -10.55 11.40 -10.23
CA LEU A 217 -9.83 12.36 -9.41
C LEU A 217 -9.14 11.68 -8.23
N LEU A 218 -9.79 10.70 -7.59
CA LEU A 218 -9.18 9.87 -6.54
C LEU A 218 -7.97 9.10 -7.08
N CYS A 219 -8.08 8.51 -8.28
CA CYS A 219 -7.00 7.75 -8.91
C CYS A 219 -5.81 8.63 -9.27
N LEU A 220 -6.07 9.83 -9.81
CA LEU A 220 -5.02 10.78 -10.15
C LEU A 220 -4.32 11.32 -8.90
N ALA A 221 -5.08 11.65 -7.85
CA ALA A 221 -4.53 12.07 -6.56
C ALA A 221 -3.66 10.98 -5.92
N ALA A 222 -4.16 9.73 -5.92
CA ALA A 222 -3.43 8.56 -5.44
C ALA A 222 -2.15 8.30 -6.26
N SER A 223 -2.19 8.48 -7.58
CA SER A 223 -1.03 8.33 -8.46
C SER A 223 0.06 9.34 -8.16
N ILE A 224 -0.30 10.61 -7.96
CA ILE A 224 0.64 11.69 -7.62
C ILE A 224 1.23 11.46 -6.23
N ARG A 225 0.41 11.09 -5.24
CA ARG A 225 0.90 10.71 -3.90
C ARG A 225 1.86 9.52 -3.97
N HIS A 226 1.52 8.51 -4.76
CA HIS A 226 2.36 7.33 -4.94
C HIS A 226 3.71 7.71 -5.55
N CYS A 227 3.73 8.59 -6.56
CA CYS A 227 4.98 9.16 -7.09
C CYS A 227 5.82 9.87 -6.02
N GLY A 228 5.19 10.65 -5.14
CA GLY A 228 5.90 11.25 -4.01
C GLY A 228 6.65 10.22 -3.16
N GLY A 229 5.95 9.16 -2.77
CA GLY A 229 6.53 8.08 -1.98
C GLY A 229 7.64 7.32 -2.71
N MET A 230 7.41 6.95 -3.97
CA MET A 230 8.40 6.21 -4.77
C MET A 230 9.63 7.07 -5.09
N THR A 231 9.45 8.36 -5.34
CA THR A 231 10.55 9.31 -5.52
C THR A 231 11.47 9.29 -4.30
N PHE A 232 10.92 9.41 -3.10
CA PHE A 232 11.73 9.35 -1.88
C PHE A 232 12.33 7.95 -1.69
N ALA A 233 11.55 6.88 -1.84
CA ALA A 233 12.04 5.51 -1.66
C ALA A 233 13.25 5.19 -2.56
N TYR A 234 13.24 5.64 -3.82
CA TYR A 234 14.35 5.42 -4.76
C TYR A 234 15.56 6.31 -4.47
N ASN A 235 15.37 7.48 -3.88
CA ASN A 235 16.40 8.52 -3.83
C ASN A 235 16.89 8.85 -2.42
N ALA A 236 16.25 8.34 -1.35
CA ALA A 236 16.52 8.76 0.03
C ALA A 236 17.97 8.52 0.46
N ASP A 237 18.49 7.30 0.37
CA ASP A 237 19.88 7.01 0.77
C ASP A 237 20.88 7.75 -0.13
N LEU A 238 20.64 7.78 -1.45
CA LEU A 238 21.47 8.53 -2.39
C LEU A 238 21.53 10.02 -2.05
N TYR A 239 20.38 10.62 -1.76
CA TYR A 239 20.28 12.03 -1.35
C TYR A 239 21.08 12.30 -0.08
N TYR A 240 20.88 11.49 0.97
CA TYR A 240 21.58 11.72 2.23
C TYR A 240 23.09 11.43 2.15
N ARG A 241 23.52 10.52 1.28
CA ARG A 241 24.96 10.27 1.01
C ARG A 241 25.61 11.43 0.26
N ASP A 242 24.90 12.03 -0.69
CA ASP A 242 25.40 13.16 -1.47
C ASP A 242 25.48 14.44 -0.63
N TYR A 243 24.45 14.73 0.17
CA TYR A 243 24.39 15.98 0.94
C TYR A 243 25.02 15.91 2.34
N PHE A 244 25.11 14.72 2.94
CA PHE A 244 25.71 14.51 4.27
C PHE A 244 26.66 13.30 4.28
N PRO A 245 27.74 13.33 3.48
CA PRO A 245 28.65 12.19 3.32
C PRO A 245 29.32 11.75 4.64
N ASP A 246 29.57 12.69 5.55
CA ASP A 246 30.23 12.43 6.84
C ASP A 246 29.28 11.92 7.93
N VAL A 247 27.98 11.80 7.63
CA VAL A 247 26.97 11.43 8.62
C VAL A 247 26.29 10.13 8.22
N ASP A 248 26.38 9.16 9.11
CA ASP A 248 25.70 7.89 8.94
C ASP A 248 24.23 7.96 9.35
N LEU A 249 23.35 7.85 8.35
CA LEU A 249 21.90 7.90 8.52
C LEU A 249 21.22 6.57 8.18
N GLY A 250 21.96 5.48 7.92
CA GLY A 250 21.39 4.19 7.53
C GLY A 250 20.41 3.64 8.58
N TRP A 251 20.81 3.62 9.85
CA TRP A 251 19.94 3.21 10.96
C TRP A 251 18.81 4.19 11.27
N TRP A 252 18.99 5.48 10.98
CA TRP A 252 17.93 6.48 11.13
C TRP A 252 16.81 6.26 10.11
N LEU A 253 17.16 6.00 8.85
CA LEU A 253 16.21 5.67 7.79
C LEU A 253 15.45 4.38 8.11
N PHE A 254 16.13 3.36 8.65
CA PHE A 254 15.49 2.16 9.19
C PHE A 254 14.47 2.50 10.29
N ALA A 255 14.90 3.25 11.31
CA ALA A 255 14.06 3.56 12.47
C ALA A 255 12.82 4.39 12.08
N VAL A 256 12.97 5.35 11.16
CA VAL A 256 11.85 6.15 10.66
C VAL A 256 10.89 5.30 9.83
N THR A 257 11.40 4.51 8.88
CA THR A 257 10.57 3.72 7.97
C THR A 257 9.81 2.62 8.71
N VAL A 258 10.50 1.83 9.54
CA VAL A 258 9.90 0.70 10.26
C VAL A 258 9.16 1.17 11.49
N GLY A 259 9.79 2.01 12.30
CA GLY A 259 9.24 2.43 13.59
C GLY A 259 8.07 3.40 13.42
N ILE A 260 8.26 4.47 12.65
CA ILE A 260 7.27 5.55 12.57
C ILE A 260 6.26 5.33 11.43
N GLY A 261 6.73 4.90 10.26
CA GLY A 261 5.87 4.61 9.10
C GLY A 261 4.79 3.56 9.43
N SER A 262 5.18 2.44 10.03
CA SER A 262 4.24 1.36 10.41
C SER A 262 3.15 1.85 11.38
N VAL A 263 3.50 2.71 12.34
CA VAL A 263 2.53 3.27 13.29
C VAL A 263 1.57 4.22 12.56
N GLY A 264 2.07 5.02 11.63
CA GLY A 264 1.27 5.90 10.79
C GLY A 264 0.14 5.17 10.05
N VAL A 265 0.43 4.01 9.46
CA VAL A 265 -0.57 3.18 8.76
C VAL A 265 -1.69 2.73 9.69
N VAL A 266 -1.33 2.20 10.86
CA VAL A 266 -2.29 1.69 11.84
C VAL A 266 -3.15 2.82 12.39
N VAL A 267 -2.52 3.92 12.79
CA VAL A 267 -3.22 5.10 13.32
C VAL A 267 -4.12 5.71 12.23
N GLY A 268 -3.67 5.76 10.98
CA GLY A 268 -4.45 6.20 9.83
C GLY A 268 -5.75 5.43 9.65
N GLY A 269 -5.67 4.10 9.69
CA GLY A 269 -6.86 3.24 9.63
C GLY A 269 -7.83 3.52 10.77
N VAL A 270 -7.36 3.52 12.02
CA VAL A 270 -8.19 3.74 13.21
C VAL A 270 -8.86 5.11 13.20
N ILE A 271 -8.13 6.18 12.86
CA ILE A 271 -8.68 7.53 12.77
C ILE A 271 -9.73 7.58 11.67
N SER A 272 -9.41 7.10 10.47
CA SER A 272 -10.36 7.09 9.34
C SER A 272 -11.65 6.36 9.68
N ASP A 273 -11.57 5.19 10.32
CA ASP A 273 -12.76 4.40 10.69
C ASP A 273 -13.60 5.08 11.78
N LYS A 274 -12.96 5.80 12.70
CA LYS A 274 -13.68 6.59 13.70
C LYS A 274 -14.46 7.74 13.08
N PHE A 275 -13.87 8.45 12.11
CA PHE A 275 -14.54 9.58 11.46
C PHE A 275 -15.59 9.16 10.44
N VAL A 276 -15.36 8.06 9.68
CA VAL A 276 -16.35 7.55 8.71
C VAL A 276 -17.64 7.14 9.39
N SER A 277 -17.56 6.58 10.60
CA SER A 277 -18.75 6.19 11.38
C SER A 277 -19.69 7.36 11.68
N LYS A 278 -19.19 8.60 11.63
CA LYS A 278 -19.96 9.82 11.93
C LYS A 278 -20.38 10.62 10.70
N MET A 279 -19.55 10.65 9.66
CA MET A 279 -19.70 11.62 8.56
C MET A 279 -19.66 10.96 7.16
N GLY A 280 -19.66 9.62 7.09
CA GLY A 280 -19.60 8.88 5.83
C GLY A 280 -18.26 9.00 5.09
N VAL A 281 -18.21 8.51 3.84
CA VAL A 281 -16.99 8.39 3.02
C VAL A 281 -16.23 9.71 2.86
N ARG A 282 -16.95 10.84 2.79
CA ARG A 282 -16.34 12.19 2.73
C ARG A 282 -15.28 12.43 3.80
N SER A 283 -15.52 11.91 5.00
CA SER A 283 -14.59 12.09 6.11
C SER A 283 -13.31 11.28 5.97
N ARG A 284 -13.34 10.10 5.34
CA ARG A 284 -12.13 9.34 5.00
C ARG A 284 -11.25 10.17 4.06
N VAL A 285 -11.86 10.79 3.05
CA VAL A 285 -11.15 11.65 2.09
C VAL A 285 -10.59 12.90 2.77
N LEU A 286 -11.32 13.49 3.73
CA LEU A 286 -10.82 14.62 4.50
C LEU A 286 -9.61 14.25 5.37
N VAL A 287 -9.68 13.14 6.11
CA VAL A 287 -8.55 12.64 6.92
C VAL A 287 -7.34 12.38 6.02
N LEU A 288 -7.57 11.77 4.86
CA LEU A 288 -6.55 11.55 3.85
C LEU A 288 -5.91 12.87 3.38
N ALA A 289 -6.72 13.86 2.97
CA ALA A 289 -6.21 15.16 2.53
C ALA A 289 -5.41 15.86 3.63
N LEU A 290 -5.95 15.94 4.85
CA LEU A 290 -5.28 16.57 5.99
C LEU A 290 -3.97 15.87 6.36
N SER A 291 -3.94 14.54 6.35
CA SER A 291 -2.70 13.80 6.62
C SER A 291 -1.61 14.14 5.61
N GLN A 292 -1.94 14.23 4.31
CA GLN A 292 -0.96 14.58 3.28
C GLN A 292 -0.54 16.05 3.36
N LEU A 293 -1.46 16.94 3.72
CA LEU A 293 -1.13 18.35 3.97
C LEU A 293 -0.13 18.50 5.12
N ILE A 294 -0.40 17.83 6.25
CA ILE A 294 0.47 17.85 7.43
C ILE A 294 1.82 17.22 7.11
N ALA A 295 1.85 16.14 6.31
CA ALA A 295 3.09 15.48 5.91
C ALA A 295 3.97 16.33 4.98
N THR A 296 3.37 17.25 4.22
CA THR A 296 4.05 18.05 3.18
C THR A 296 5.15 18.94 3.75
N LEU A 297 4.85 19.74 4.78
CA LEU A 297 5.83 20.69 5.32
C LEU A 297 7.04 19.99 5.98
N PRO A 298 6.86 18.96 6.81
CA PRO A 298 7.97 18.15 7.31
C PRO A 298 8.71 17.38 6.20
N ALA A 299 8.05 16.99 5.10
CA ALA A 299 8.74 16.41 3.95
C ALA A 299 9.77 17.40 3.35
N PHE A 300 9.40 18.67 3.18
CA PHE A 300 10.38 19.71 2.80
C PHE A 300 11.48 19.85 3.84
N GLY A 301 11.14 19.83 5.14
CA GLY A 301 12.13 19.85 6.22
C GLY A 301 13.17 18.73 6.14
N SER A 302 12.74 17.52 5.75
CA SER A 302 13.61 16.35 5.63
C SER A 302 14.68 16.47 4.55
N VAL A 303 14.45 17.36 3.59
CA VAL A 303 15.34 17.66 2.48
C VAL A 303 16.16 18.92 2.81
N VAL A 304 15.55 19.90 3.48
CA VAL A 304 16.15 21.23 3.62
C VAL A 304 17.09 21.36 4.82
N PHE A 305 16.78 20.70 5.94
CA PHE A 305 17.50 20.87 7.19
C PHE A 305 18.76 20.00 7.28
N GLY A 306 19.61 20.30 8.27
CA GLY A 306 20.76 19.45 8.60
C GLY A 306 20.35 18.08 9.17
N PRO A 307 21.29 17.13 9.31
CA PRO A 307 21.00 15.70 9.46
C PRO A 307 20.01 15.34 10.57
N LEU A 308 20.20 15.87 11.78
CA LEU A 308 19.32 15.59 12.92
C LEU A 308 17.89 16.07 12.65
N TRP A 309 17.74 17.33 12.21
CA TRP A 309 16.45 17.92 11.92
C TRP A 309 15.79 17.33 10.67
N ALA A 310 16.59 16.88 9.70
CA ALA A 310 16.12 16.14 8.55
C ALA A 310 15.43 14.83 8.98
N MET A 311 16.05 14.07 9.88
CA MET A 311 15.45 12.82 10.39
C MET A 311 14.22 13.04 11.26
N ILE A 312 14.21 14.08 12.11
CA ILE A 312 13.05 14.43 12.94
C ILE A 312 11.86 14.81 12.06
N THR A 313 12.08 15.69 11.08
CA THR A 313 11.01 16.10 10.16
C THR A 313 10.59 14.98 9.21
N LEU A 314 11.53 14.11 8.83
CA LEU A 314 11.21 12.89 8.09
C LEU A 314 10.30 11.96 8.89
N ALA A 315 10.58 11.75 10.19
CA ALA A 315 9.75 10.94 11.07
C ALA A 315 8.31 11.47 11.12
N ILE A 316 8.15 12.77 11.35
CA ILE A 316 6.82 13.42 11.36
C ILE A 316 6.15 13.26 9.99
N SER A 317 6.88 13.50 8.89
CA SER A 317 6.34 13.35 7.55
C SER A 317 5.86 11.91 7.30
N TYR A 318 6.71 10.91 7.56
CA TYR A 318 6.41 9.50 7.35
C TYR A 318 5.18 9.04 8.13
N PHE A 319 5.04 9.49 9.39
CA PHE A 319 3.87 9.15 10.20
C PHE A 319 2.55 9.53 9.50
N PHE A 320 2.45 10.77 9.03
CA PHE A 320 1.23 11.28 8.39
C PHE A 320 1.13 10.84 6.92
N ALA A 321 2.26 10.77 6.21
CA ALA A 321 2.31 10.35 4.82
C ALA A 321 1.79 8.93 4.67
N GLU A 322 2.20 8.00 5.54
CA GLU A 322 1.87 6.57 5.43
C GLU A 322 0.45 6.22 5.86
N MET A 323 -0.32 7.16 6.43
CA MET A 323 -1.76 6.99 6.66
C MET A 323 -2.56 6.76 5.36
N TRP A 324 -2.00 7.11 4.20
CA TRP A 324 -2.75 7.25 2.96
C TRP A 324 -3.30 5.95 2.36
N PHE A 325 -2.47 4.90 2.28
CA PHE A 325 -2.73 3.75 1.41
C PHE A 325 -3.97 2.97 1.85
N GLY A 326 -4.05 2.67 3.15
CA GLY A 326 -5.20 1.98 3.73
C GLY A 326 -6.50 2.78 3.60
N ILE A 327 -6.43 4.10 3.77
CA ILE A 327 -7.60 4.98 3.67
C ILE A 327 -8.11 5.05 2.22
N VAL A 328 -7.22 5.25 1.24
CA VAL A 328 -7.56 5.24 -0.19
C VAL A 328 -8.21 3.92 -0.59
N PHE A 329 -7.63 2.80 -0.16
CA PHE A 329 -8.18 1.48 -0.46
C PHE A 329 -9.57 1.28 0.13
N ALA A 330 -9.79 1.70 1.38
CA ALA A 330 -11.10 1.64 2.02
C ALA A 330 -12.15 2.50 1.30
N ILE A 331 -11.80 3.74 0.92
CA ILE A 331 -12.68 4.62 0.13
C ILE A 331 -13.09 3.92 -1.18
N LEU A 332 -12.12 3.35 -1.89
CA LEU A 332 -12.36 2.71 -3.18
C LEU A 332 -13.30 1.51 -3.05
N VAL A 333 -13.09 0.66 -2.05
CA VAL A 333 -13.96 -0.50 -1.78
C VAL A 333 -15.37 -0.09 -1.38
N GLU A 334 -15.53 1.01 -0.64
CA GLU A 334 -16.82 1.51 -0.14
C GLU A 334 -17.64 2.17 -1.25
N VAL A 335 -17.02 2.96 -2.14
CA VAL A 335 -17.70 3.69 -3.23
C VAL A 335 -18.06 2.80 -4.41
N VAL A 336 -17.30 1.72 -4.63
CA VAL A 336 -17.48 0.86 -5.81
C VAL A 336 -18.53 -0.24 -5.56
N PRO A 337 -19.52 -0.42 -6.47
CA PRO A 337 -20.52 -1.47 -6.37
C PRO A 337 -19.90 -2.88 -6.32
N LEU A 338 -20.49 -3.75 -5.50
CA LEU A 338 -20.01 -5.13 -5.28
C LEU A 338 -19.78 -5.92 -6.57
N SER A 339 -20.63 -5.75 -7.59
CA SER A 339 -20.57 -6.48 -8.85
C SER A 339 -19.31 -6.22 -9.69
N VAL A 340 -18.67 -5.05 -9.53
CA VAL A 340 -17.50 -4.64 -10.31
C VAL A 340 -16.30 -4.25 -9.44
N ARG A 341 -16.40 -4.45 -8.12
CA ARG A 341 -15.45 -4.00 -7.11
C ARG A 341 -14.02 -4.49 -7.35
N SER A 342 -13.81 -5.79 -7.42
CA SER A 342 -12.48 -6.39 -7.60
C SER A 342 -11.78 -5.86 -8.84
N THR A 343 -12.49 -5.83 -9.97
CA THR A 343 -11.93 -5.37 -11.25
C THR A 343 -11.62 -3.87 -11.22
N THR A 344 -12.48 -3.05 -10.61
CA THR A 344 -12.27 -1.60 -10.50
C THR A 344 -11.07 -1.29 -9.61
N VAL A 345 -10.95 -1.98 -8.47
CA VAL A 345 -9.78 -1.90 -7.59
C VAL A 345 -8.51 -2.31 -8.33
N GLY A 346 -8.55 -3.39 -9.11
CA GLY A 346 -7.42 -3.83 -9.94
C GLY A 346 -6.97 -2.77 -10.95
N VAL A 347 -7.90 -2.18 -11.71
CA VAL A 347 -7.57 -1.12 -12.68
C VAL A 347 -7.05 0.13 -11.98
N PHE A 348 -7.64 0.52 -10.86
CA PHE A 348 -7.19 1.66 -10.07
C PHE A 348 -5.75 1.50 -9.61
N LEU A 349 -5.41 0.35 -9.00
CA LEU A 349 -4.07 0.06 -8.53
C LEU A 349 -3.08 -0.07 -9.69
N PHE A 350 -3.51 -0.64 -10.83
CA PHE A 350 -2.69 -0.72 -12.04
C PHE A 350 -2.27 0.67 -12.54
N VAL A 351 -3.23 1.61 -12.64
CA VAL A 351 -2.95 2.99 -13.06
C VAL A 351 -2.09 3.70 -12.03
N MET A 352 -2.44 3.59 -10.75
CA MET A 352 -1.70 4.23 -9.66
C MET A 352 -0.23 3.78 -9.61
N ASN A 353 0.02 2.48 -9.74
CA ASN A 353 1.37 1.92 -9.76
C ASN A 353 2.14 2.34 -11.02
N ASN A 354 1.52 2.31 -12.21
CA ASN A 354 2.20 2.68 -13.45
C ASN A 354 2.49 4.19 -13.55
N VAL A 355 1.58 5.04 -13.11
CA VAL A 355 1.81 6.48 -13.12
C VAL A 355 2.75 6.82 -11.97
N GLY A 356 2.38 6.47 -10.74
CA GLY A 356 3.15 6.84 -9.56
C GLY A 356 4.55 6.23 -9.53
N GLY A 357 4.72 4.97 -9.90
CA GLY A 357 6.02 4.30 -9.83
C GLY A 357 7.01 4.66 -10.94
N ASN A 358 6.54 5.20 -12.07
CA ASN A 358 7.38 5.55 -13.23
C ASN A 358 7.71 7.03 -13.33
N LEU A 359 6.85 7.92 -12.83
CA LEU A 359 7.12 9.37 -12.83
C LEU A 359 8.44 9.81 -12.17
N PRO A 360 9.01 9.09 -11.17
CA PRO A 360 10.34 9.40 -10.64
C PRO A 360 11.46 9.42 -11.69
N ILE A 361 11.25 8.85 -12.89
CA ILE A 361 12.18 8.98 -14.02
C ILE A 361 12.50 10.44 -14.38
N LEU A 362 11.57 11.36 -14.07
CA LEU A 362 11.72 12.79 -14.34
C LEU A 362 12.66 13.49 -13.35
N VAL A 363 13.10 12.83 -12.27
CA VAL A 363 14.02 13.42 -11.28
C VAL A 363 15.36 13.78 -11.92
N ASP A 364 15.94 12.93 -12.77
CA ASP A 364 17.22 13.19 -13.45
C ASP A 364 17.17 14.38 -14.45
N PRO A 365 16.23 14.46 -15.41
CA PRO A 365 16.19 15.60 -16.32
C PRO A 365 15.86 16.92 -15.60
N VAL A 366 15.07 16.88 -14.53
CA VAL A 366 14.78 18.08 -13.72
C VAL A 366 15.96 18.46 -12.84
N SER A 367 16.69 17.49 -12.26
CA SER A 367 17.88 17.77 -11.46
C SER A 367 18.96 18.47 -12.28
N LYS A 368 19.11 18.11 -13.57
CA LYS A 368 19.99 18.78 -14.52
C LYS A 368 19.60 20.24 -14.80
N ALA A 369 18.33 20.59 -14.66
CA ALA A 369 17.82 21.93 -14.93
C ALA A 369 17.86 22.86 -13.70
N ILE A 370 17.54 22.34 -12.51
CA ILE A 370 17.33 23.17 -11.31
C ILE A 370 18.07 22.69 -10.05
N GLY A 371 18.77 21.56 -10.11
CA GLY A 371 19.45 20.94 -8.97
C GLY A 371 18.72 19.71 -8.42
N TYR A 372 19.49 18.75 -7.87
CA TYR A 372 18.96 17.48 -7.38
C TYR A 372 18.06 17.65 -6.15
N ARG A 373 18.49 18.46 -5.18
CA ARG A 373 17.67 18.80 -4.02
C ARG A 373 16.34 19.43 -4.41
N GLU A 374 16.33 20.33 -5.38
CA GLU A 374 15.14 20.99 -5.90
C GLU A 374 14.22 20.00 -6.62
N ALA A 375 14.78 19.09 -7.42
CA ALA A 375 14.03 18.02 -8.05
C ALA A 375 13.35 17.12 -7.01
N ILE A 376 14.07 16.69 -5.96
CA ILE A 376 13.49 15.89 -4.86
C ILE A 376 12.40 16.69 -4.14
N MET A 377 12.62 17.96 -3.82
CA MET A 377 11.60 18.82 -3.21
C MET A 377 10.29 18.86 -4.02
N ILE A 378 10.38 18.93 -5.36
CA ILE A 378 9.20 18.93 -6.24
C ILE A 378 8.51 17.57 -6.25
N PHE A 379 9.25 16.52 -6.62
CA PHE A 379 8.66 15.20 -6.91
C PHE A 379 8.30 14.40 -5.65
N TYR A 380 8.89 14.71 -4.50
CA TYR A 380 8.54 14.11 -3.20
C TYR A 380 7.57 15.01 -2.43
N ALA A 381 8.07 16.09 -1.80
CA ALA A 381 7.28 16.92 -0.90
C ALA A 381 6.19 17.72 -1.63
N GLY A 382 6.51 18.29 -2.79
CA GLY A 382 5.56 19.00 -3.65
C GLY A 382 4.40 18.10 -4.09
N PHE A 383 4.68 16.85 -4.43
CA PHE A 383 3.65 15.89 -4.82
C PHE A 383 2.76 15.45 -3.65
N TYR A 384 3.26 15.42 -2.42
CA TYR A 384 2.39 15.29 -1.24
C TYR A 384 1.41 16.46 -1.15
N GLY A 385 1.89 17.70 -1.33
CA GLY A 385 1.04 18.89 -1.32
C GLY A 385 0.01 18.91 -2.46
N ILE A 386 0.43 18.61 -3.68
CA ILE A 386 -0.47 18.52 -4.85
C ILE A 386 -1.53 17.44 -4.62
N SER A 387 -1.13 16.24 -4.19
CA SER A 387 -2.06 15.15 -3.92
C SER A 387 -3.07 15.51 -2.82
N SER A 388 -2.64 16.22 -1.77
CA SER A 388 -3.51 16.73 -0.72
C SER A 388 -4.61 17.64 -1.26
N ILE A 389 -4.25 18.59 -2.14
CA ILE A 389 -5.23 19.49 -2.79
C ILE A 389 -6.22 18.66 -3.61
N MET A 390 -5.74 17.66 -4.35
CA MET A 390 -6.60 16.83 -5.18
C MET A 390 -7.53 15.91 -4.37
N PHE A 391 -7.05 15.35 -3.25
CA PHE A 391 -7.90 14.62 -2.32
C PHE A 391 -8.95 15.55 -1.71
N PHE A 392 -8.57 16.77 -1.33
CA PHE A 392 -9.53 17.75 -0.83
C PHE A 392 -10.60 18.10 -1.88
N LEU A 393 -10.22 18.26 -3.16
CA LEU A 393 -11.18 18.44 -4.25
C LEU A 393 -12.08 17.21 -4.45
N THR A 394 -11.51 16.01 -4.31
CA THR A 394 -12.26 14.73 -4.40
C THR A 394 -13.34 14.64 -3.34
N MET A 395 -13.12 15.21 -2.15
CA MET A 395 -14.10 15.22 -1.06
C MET A 395 -15.44 15.82 -1.49
N PHE A 396 -15.44 16.88 -2.30
CA PHE A 396 -16.66 17.53 -2.78
C PHE A 396 -17.45 16.68 -3.79
N LEU A 397 -16.81 15.68 -4.39
CA LEU A 397 -17.42 14.74 -5.34
C LEU A 397 -17.89 13.44 -4.68
N MET A 398 -17.62 13.25 -3.39
CA MET A 398 -18.07 12.09 -2.62
C MET A 398 -19.47 12.31 -2.07
N ASP A 399 -20.20 11.23 -1.82
CA ASP A 399 -21.56 11.28 -1.28
C ASP A 399 -21.54 11.62 0.24
N GLY A 400 -22.58 12.28 0.73
CA GLY A 400 -22.73 12.66 2.14
C GLY A 400 -22.96 11.47 3.06
N PRO A 401 -23.16 11.68 4.38
CA PRO A 401 -23.56 10.62 5.29
C PRO A 401 -24.82 9.93 4.75
N ILE A 402 -24.82 8.59 4.73
CA ILE A 402 -26.04 7.84 4.47
C ILE A 402 -26.93 8.05 5.70
N GLU A 403 -28.01 8.82 5.55
CA GLU A 403 -29.07 8.86 6.55
C GLU A 403 -29.56 7.42 6.73
N ARG A 404 -29.23 6.80 7.87
CA ARG A 404 -29.96 5.59 8.25
C ARG A 404 -31.40 6.05 8.42
N PRO A 405 -32.38 5.36 7.80
CA PRO A 405 -33.77 5.54 8.21
C PRO A 405 -33.76 5.43 9.73
N GLU A 406 -34.35 6.40 10.42
CA GLU A 406 -34.69 6.23 11.82
C GLU A 406 -35.33 4.85 11.91
N GLU A 407 -34.67 3.90 12.57
CA GLU A 407 -35.34 2.71 13.05
C GLU A 407 -36.52 3.29 13.80
N ALA A 408 -37.72 3.19 13.20
CA ALA A 408 -38.95 3.55 13.84
C ALA A 408 -38.82 3.00 15.24
N GLU A 409 -38.82 3.89 16.24
CA GLU A 409 -38.82 3.51 17.63
C GLU A 409 -39.93 2.47 17.78
N ASN A 410 -39.56 1.19 17.73
CA ASN A 410 -40.29 0.16 18.38
C ASN A 410 -40.07 0.48 19.85
N LYS A 411 -40.86 1.44 20.34
CA LYS A 411 -41.25 1.48 21.74
C LYS A 411 -41.53 0.02 22.06
N PRO A 412 -40.78 -0.62 22.96
CA PRO A 412 -41.29 -1.84 23.53
C PRO A 412 -42.63 -1.42 24.10
N SER A 413 -43.72 -1.99 23.58
CA SER A 413 -45.02 -1.88 24.21
C SER A 413 -44.77 -2.32 25.64
N GLY A 414 -44.68 -1.36 26.56
CA GLY A 414 -44.60 -1.64 27.97
C GLY A 414 -45.77 -2.55 28.24
N LEU A 415 -45.47 -3.78 28.65
CA LEU A 415 -46.45 -4.60 29.34
C LEU A 415 -46.83 -3.78 30.57
N ASP A 416 -47.98 -3.12 30.43
CA ASP A 416 -48.62 -2.31 31.44
C ASP A 416 -49.06 -3.26 32.55
N ASN A 417 -48.15 -3.58 33.47
CA ASN A 417 -48.40 -4.42 34.64
C ASN A 417 -49.16 -3.61 35.73
N ILE A 418 -50.14 -2.81 35.32
CA ILE A 418 -51.07 -2.12 36.22
C ILE A 418 -52.47 -2.64 35.92
N ALA A 419 -52.66 -3.94 36.19
CA ALA A 419 -53.96 -4.58 36.17
C ALA A 419 -54.17 -5.45 37.42
N TYR A 420 -53.72 -4.99 38.60
CA TYR A 420 -54.17 -5.54 39.90
C TYR A 420 -54.01 -4.52 41.03
N THR A 421 -54.73 -3.39 40.94
CA THR A 421 -55.12 -2.62 42.14
C THR A 421 -56.46 -1.94 41.88
N HIS A 422 -57.54 -2.69 42.05
CA HIS A 422 -58.82 -2.12 42.47
C HIS A 422 -59.29 -2.89 43.70
N ASP A 423 -58.97 -2.34 44.86
CA ASP A 423 -59.72 -2.58 46.10
C ASP A 423 -61.16 -2.09 45.87
N GLU A 424 -62.09 -3.04 45.74
CA GLU A 424 -63.52 -2.74 45.93
C GLU A 424 -63.80 -2.52 47.42
N PRO A 425 -64.61 -1.51 47.79
CA PRO A 425 -65.03 -1.31 49.17
C PRO A 425 -66.12 -2.33 49.53
N ARG A 426 -65.77 -3.35 50.32
CA ARG A 426 -66.74 -4.26 50.93
C ARG A 426 -67.69 -3.52 51.89
N ARG A 427 -68.92 -3.25 51.44
CA ARG A 427 -70.09 -3.02 52.30
C ARG A 427 -70.75 -4.38 52.63
N GLY A 428 -71.04 -4.60 53.91
CA GLY A 428 -71.40 -5.91 54.46
C GLY A 428 -72.85 -6.37 54.32
N ARG A 429 -73.03 -7.66 54.63
CA ARG A 429 -74.22 -8.35 55.17
C ARG A 429 -73.79 -9.79 55.46
N SER A 430 -73.54 -10.15 56.73
CA SER A 430 -74.44 -10.82 57.68
C SER A 430 -74.76 -12.28 57.36
N GLU A 431 -74.73 -13.09 58.42
CA GLU A 431 -75.32 -14.44 58.56
C GLU A 431 -74.52 -15.58 57.89
N ASN A 432 -74.31 -16.77 58.45
CA ASN A 432 -74.60 -17.37 59.75
C ASN A 432 -73.97 -18.79 59.73
N ILE A 433 -73.77 -19.39 60.91
CA ILE A 433 -73.97 -20.82 61.21
C ILE A 433 -72.83 -21.86 60.93
N ARG A 434 -72.37 -22.42 62.08
CA ARG A 434 -71.99 -23.82 62.43
C ARG A 434 -70.77 -24.44 61.71
N LEU A 435 -69.88 -25.19 62.37
CA LEU A 435 -69.84 -25.86 63.67
C LEU A 435 -68.37 -26.01 64.08
#